data_AF-A0A0W1R6Z8-F1
#
_entry.id   AF-A0A0W1R6Z8-F1
#
_cell.length_a   1.000
_cell.length_b   1.000
_cell.length_c   1.000
_cell.angle_alpha   90.00
_cell.angle_beta   90.00
_cell.angle_gamma   90.00
#
_symmetry.space_group_name_H-M   'P 1'
#
loop_
_entity.id
_entity.type
_entity.pdbx_description
1 polymer ?
#
loop_
_entity_poly.entity_id
_entity_poly.type
_entity_poly.pdbx_seq_one_letter_code
_entity_poly.pdbx_strand_id
1 'polypeptide(L)'
;MADKPETGELFGVPYNFERPSAGRMLSSYWQPGDRMLVKKPFGVGYTLNLANWRSWVVLLVAAVLLFQERKSRENAEYEDDGPVEVVVDDD
;
A
#
# COMPACT_ATOMS: atom_id res chain seq x y z
N MET A 1 -30.29 19.74 -15.43
CA MET A 1 -29.72 19.23 -14.17
C MET A 1 -28.44 20.02 -13.95
N ALA A 2 -28.22 20.63 -12.79
CA ALA A 2 -26.97 21.35 -12.55
C ALA A 2 -25.83 20.32 -12.56
N ASP A 3 -24.93 20.42 -13.53
CA ASP A 3 -23.76 19.56 -13.60
C ASP A 3 -22.98 19.69 -12.29
N LYS A 4 -22.95 18.60 -11.52
CA LYS A 4 -22.22 18.55 -10.27
C LYS A 4 -20.74 18.50 -10.64
N PRO A 5 -19.87 19.34 -10.05
CA PRO A 5 -18.47 19.36 -10.43
C PRO A 5 -17.84 17.98 -10.19
N GLU A 6 -17.30 17.37 -11.25
CA GLU A 6 -16.67 16.04 -11.22
C GLU A 6 -15.38 16.03 -10.40
N THR A 7 -14.83 17.20 -10.06
CA THR A 7 -13.63 17.38 -9.25
C THR A 7 -13.85 18.42 -8.15
N GLY A 8 -13.10 18.30 -7.05
CA GLY A 8 -13.19 19.24 -5.94
C GLY A 8 -12.47 18.76 -4.69
N GLU A 9 -12.76 19.43 -3.57
CA GLU A 9 -12.24 19.06 -2.25
C GLU A 9 -13.40 19.00 -1.24
N LEU A 10 -13.45 17.92 -0.47
CA LEU A 10 -14.44 17.71 0.59
C LEU A 10 -13.68 17.57 1.91
N PHE A 11 -13.89 18.49 2.86
CA PHE A 11 -13.17 18.53 4.14
C PHE A 11 -11.63 18.51 4.00
N GLY A 12 -11.10 19.14 2.94
CA GLY A 12 -9.66 19.16 2.63
C GLY A 12 -9.15 17.89 1.93
N VAL A 13 -10.00 16.90 1.66
CA VAL A 13 -9.66 15.69 0.91
C VAL A 13 -10.07 15.88 -0.56
N PRO A 14 -9.13 15.74 -1.51
CA PRO A 14 -9.45 15.92 -2.93
C PRO A 14 -10.26 14.74 -3.47
N TYR A 15 -11.14 15.02 -4.43
CA TYR A 15 -11.84 14.01 -5.21
C TYR A 15 -11.78 14.33 -6.71
N ASN A 16 -11.75 13.29 -7.53
CA ASN A 16 -11.82 13.40 -8.99
C ASN A 16 -12.60 12.20 -9.56
N PHE A 17 -13.73 12.46 -10.21
CA PHE A 17 -14.57 11.47 -10.87
C PHE A 17 -14.62 11.64 -12.40
N GLU A 18 -13.73 12.45 -12.97
CA GLU A 18 -13.59 12.56 -14.42
C GLU A 18 -13.17 11.21 -15.01
N ARG A 19 -13.59 10.93 -16.23
CA ARG A 19 -13.33 9.65 -16.89
C ARG A 19 -11.82 9.35 -16.91
N PRO A 20 -11.36 8.26 -16.28
CA PRO A 20 -9.94 7.97 -16.18
C PRO A 20 -9.38 7.55 -17.53
N SER A 21 -8.11 7.89 -17.77
CA SER A 21 -7.31 7.34 -18.87
C SER A 21 -6.04 6.69 -18.33
N ALA A 22 -5.56 5.64 -19.00
CA ALA A 22 -4.37 4.92 -18.56
C ALA A 22 -3.14 5.85 -18.46
N GLY A 23 -2.98 6.76 -19.43
CA GLY A 23 -1.91 7.76 -19.42
C GLY A 23 -1.99 8.70 -18.21
N ARG A 24 -3.20 9.16 -17.85
CA ARG A 24 -3.40 10.03 -16.69
C ARG A 24 -3.18 9.29 -15.37
N MET A 25 -3.50 8.01 -15.32
CA MET A 25 -3.19 7.19 -14.16
C MET A 25 -1.68 7.07 -13.96
N LEU A 26 -0.93 6.68 -15.00
CA LEU A 26 0.53 6.55 -14.92
C LEU A 26 1.23 7.88 -14.59
N SER A 27 0.83 8.98 -15.22
CA SER A 27 1.40 10.30 -14.95
C SER A 27 1.13 10.78 -13.52
N SER A 28 0.03 10.33 -12.90
CA SER A 28 -0.25 10.67 -11.50
C SER A 28 0.70 10.02 -10.51
N TYR A 29 1.23 8.84 -10.84
CA TYR A 29 2.23 8.17 -10.01
C TYR A 29 3.66 8.68 -10.28
N TRP A 30 3.90 9.40 -11.38
CA TRP A 30 5.24 9.88 -11.74
C TRP A 30 5.24 11.40 -11.98
N GLN A 31 5.32 12.17 -10.89
CA GLN A 31 5.30 13.65 -10.90
C GLN A 31 6.63 14.22 -10.37
N PRO A 32 7.68 14.32 -11.21
CA PRO A 32 8.97 14.84 -10.77
C PRO A 32 8.86 16.30 -10.28
N GLY A 33 9.56 16.61 -9.19
CA GLY A 33 9.53 17.95 -8.58
C GLY A 33 8.37 18.19 -7.61
N ASP A 34 7.40 17.28 -7.55
CA ASP A 34 6.24 17.40 -6.66
C ASP A 34 6.43 16.66 -5.32
N ARG A 35 5.48 16.83 -4.41
CA ARG A 35 5.49 16.20 -3.07
C ARG A 35 5.33 14.66 -3.15
N MET A 36 5.60 13.98 -2.04
CA MET A 36 5.49 12.51 -1.92
C MET A 36 4.04 12.03 -2.05
N LEU A 37 3.09 12.76 -1.46
CA LEU A 37 1.67 12.51 -1.57
C LEU A 37 1.06 13.46 -2.60
N VAL A 38 0.43 12.89 -3.62
CA VAL A 38 -0.19 13.62 -4.73
C VAL A 38 -1.66 13.26 -4.84
N LYS A 39 -2.47 14.13 -5.46
CA LYS A 39 -3.91 13.89 -5.58
C LYS A 39 -4.15 12.64 -6.44
N LYS A 40 -5.09 11.80 -6.02
CA LYS A 40 -5.44 10.58 -6.77
C LYS A 40 -6.03 10.97 -8.14
N PRO A 41 -5.64 10.32 -9.25
CA PRO A 41 -6.14 10.66 -10.59
C PRO A 41 -7.61 10.33 -10.78
N PHE A 42 -8.17 9.46 -9.94
CA PHE A 42 -9.57 9.05 -9.95
C PHE A 42 -9.97 8.52 -8.56
N GLY A 43 -11.17 8.87 -8.12
CA GLY A 43 -11.70 8.58 -6.79
C GLY A 43 -11.39 9.67 -5.77
N VAL A 44 -11.29 9.27 -4.50
CA VAL A 44 -11.12 10.19 -3.36
C VAL A 44 -9.75 9.98 -2.72
N GLY A 45 -9.09 11.08 -2.35
CA GLY A 45 -7.87 11.10 -1.54
C GLY A 45 -6.57 11.27 -2.32
N TYR A 46 -5.50 10.76 -1.72
CA TYR A 46 -4.13 10.90 -2.20
C TYR A 46 -3.55 9.56 -2.65
N THR A 47 -2.48 9.65 -3.43
CA THR A 47 -1.67 8.53 -3.89
C THR A 47 -0.19 8.85 -3.70
N LEU A 48 0.67 7.85 -3.92
CA LEU A 48 2.11 7.96 -3.76
C LEU A 48 2.79 8.36 -5.08
N ASN A 49 3.65 9.37 -5.03
CA ASN A 49 4.44 9.82 -6.17
C ASN A 49 5.79 9.09 -6.23
N LEU A 50 5.93 8.15 -7.15
CA LEU A 50 7.14 7.35 -7.36
C LEU A 50 8.32 8.15 -7.91
N ALA A 51 8.09 9.35 -8.45
CA ALA A 51 9.19 10.23 -8.84
C ALA A 51 9.87 10.90 -7.62
N ASN A 52 9.26 10.83 -6.43
CA ASN A 52 9.83 11.37 -5.19
C ASN A 52 10.67 10.30 -4.47
N TRP A 53 11.93 10.60 -4.14
CA TRP A 53 12.83 9.65 -3.47
C TRP A 53 12.29 9.16 -2.12
N ARG A 54 11.50 9.96 -1.39
CA ARG A 54 10.91 9.57 -0.11
C ARG A 54 9.91 8.43 -0.26
N SER A 55 9.21 8.36 -1.40
CA SER A 55 8.29 7.26 -1.71
C SER A 55 9.01 5.92 -1.74
N TRP A 56 10.24 5.89 -2.26
CA TRP A 56 11.06 4.68 -2.29
C TRP A 56 11.50 4.25 -0.89
N VAL A 57 11.76 5.19 0.02
CA VAL A 57 12.03 4.87 1.43
C VAL A 57 10.82 4.22 2.07
N VAL A 58 9.62 4.77 1.85
CA VAL A 58 8.36 4.18 2.37
C VAL A 58 8.15 2.78 1.82
N LEU A 59 8.35 2.58 0.50
CA LEU A 59 8.23 1.26 -0.12
C LEU A 59 9.26 0.27 0.43
N LEU A 60 10.50 0.70 0.66
CA LEU A 60 11.55 -0.14 1.26
C LEU A 60 11.16 -0.55 2.69
N VAL A 61 10.70 0.39 3.51
CA VAL A 61 10.26 0.09 4.88
C VAL A 61 9.09 -0.91 4.86
N ALA A 62 8.08 -0.68 4.03
CA ALA A 62 6.96 -1.60 3.88
C ALA A 62 7.42 -3.00 3.42
N ALA A 63 8.38 -3.08 2.48
CA ALA A 63 8.94 -4.34 2.01
C ALA A 63 9.73 -5.08 3.11
N VAL A 64 10.52 -4.37 3.91
CA VAL A 64 11.26 -4.94 5.04
C VAL A 64 10.31 -5.48 6.11
N LEU A 65 9.26 -4.72 6.46
CA LEU A 65 8.25 -5.17 7.40
C LEU A 65 7.52 -6.42 6.90
N LEU A 66 7.12 -6.44 5.62
CA LEU A 66 6.50 -7.60 4.99
C LEU A 66 7.43 -8.83 4.97
N PHE A 67 8.73 -8.62 4.74
CA PHE A 67 9.72 -9.69 4.79
C PHE A 67 9.88 -10.25 6.21
N GLN A 68 9.90 -9.38 7.22
CA GLN A 68 9.98 -9.78 8.64
C GLN A 68 8.73 -10.56 9.07
N GLU A 69 7.55 -10.14 8.65
CA GLU A 69 6.29 -10.84 8.91
C GLU A 69 6.32 -12.25 8.33
N ARG A 70 6.74 -12.40 7.07
CA ARG A 70 6.84 -13.71 6.40
C ARG A 70 7.85 -14.63 7.09
N LYS A 71 9.02 -14.13 7.44
CA LYS A 71 10.06 -14.91 8.14
C LYS A 71 9.60 -15.35 9.53
N SER A 72 8.85 -14.50 10.24
CA SER A 72 8.33 -14.85 11.56
C SER A 72 7.29 -15.97 11.46
N ARG A 73 6.45 -15.95 10.43
CA ARG A 73 5.48 -17.02 10.15
C ARG A 73 6.16 -18.35 9.84
N GLU A 74 7.20 -18.31 8.99
CA GLU A 74 8.00 -19.48 8.64
C GLU A 74 8.71 -20.07 9.87
N ASN A 75 9.33 -19.25 10.72
CA ASN A 75 9.92 -19.73 11.98
C ASN A 75 8.90 -20.37 12.92
N ALA A 76 7.70 -19.80 13.03
CA ALA A 76 6.63 -20.37 13.87
C ALA A 76 6.16 -21.74 13.35
N GLU A 77 6.15 -21.95 12.04
CA GLU A 77 5.82 -23.24 11.41
C GLU A 77 6.92 -24.29 11.69
N TYR A 78 8.20 -23.90 11.69
CA TYR A 78 9.31 -24.80 12.05
C TYR A 78 9.40 -25.14 13.55
N GLU A 79 8.95 -24.26 14.45
CA GLU A 79 8.94 -24.52 15.90
C GLU A 79 7.78 -25.44 16.34
N ASP A 80 6.70 -25.54 15.57
CA ASP A 80 5.50 -26.35 15.89
C ASP A 80 5.57 -27.79 15.33
N ASP A 81 6.59 -28.12 14.53
CA ASP A 81 6.72 -29.40 13.79
C ASP A 81 7.70 -30.42 14.43
N GLY A 82 8.06 -30.24 15.70
CA GLY A 82 8.76 -31.27 16.47
C GLY A 82 7.78 -32.36 16.90
N PRO A 83 7.89 -33.62 16.42
CA PRO A 83 6.98 -34.68 16.86
C PRO A 83 7.06 -34.83 18.37
N VAL A 84 5.94 -34.58 19.05
CA VAL A 84 5.82 -34.79 20.49
C VAL A 84 5.92 -36.30 20.74
N GLU A 85 7.09 -36.77 21.16
CA GLU A 85 7.26 -38.16 21.60
C GLU A 85 6.43 -38.37 22.87
N VAL A 86 5.28 -39.02 22.71
CA VAL A 86 4.42 -39.44 23.81
C VAL A 86 5.12 -40.59 24.52
N VAL A 87 5.76 -40.31 25.66
CA VAL A 87 6.21 -41.36 26.58
C VAL A 87 4.96 -41.94 27.23
N VAL A 88 4.58 -43.15 26.83
CA VAL A 88 3.56 -43.94 27.51
C VAL A 88 4.27 -44.65 28.65
N ASP A 89 4.03 -44.21 29.89
CA ASP A 89 4.41 -45.00 31.06
C ASP A 89 3.41 -46.15 31.18
N ASP A 90 3.85 -47.36 30.83
CA ASP A 90 3.11 -48.62 31.07
C ASP A 90 3.32 -49.06 32.52
N ASP A 91 2.34 -48.78 33.40
CA ASP A 91 2.18 -49.38 34.75
C ASP A 91 1.51 -50.77 34.68
#